data_AF-A0A7W1H6R3-F1
#
_entry.id   AF-A0A7W1H6R3-F1
#
_cell.length_a   1.000
_cell.length_b   1.000
_cell.length_c   1.000
_cell.angle_alpha   90.00
_cell.angle_beta   90.00
_cell.angle_gamma   90.00
#
_symmetry.space_group_name_H-M   'P 1'
#
loop_
_entity.id
_entity.type
_entity.pdbx_description
1 polymer ?
#
loop_
_entity_poly.entity_id
_entity_poly.type
_entity_poly.pdbx_seq_one_letter_code
_entity_poly.pdbx_strand_id
1 'polypeptide(L)'
;MLNWLRLVLMMFYAPARAMREVRDRGALAPAGLVALLAHALFFFSLSWFYLGHLINPGQPLAIVFVLFQSAGYLVIIAFVFCPLTLFLANIFERRASFRLLLQQEYAALAASMFYALTAASLITTILTTVGWLTGVQRTLSSRMVAVVMQQRGQLNPEVLAAIEQGILSPELIAAGLSVMALAGVFAVWAVLALRTVFRLSWFRAVIVVLVSGTLLLPAYKLIPILGTILASPFLLLMLFLLLRGYVGEFTRTQRARESFRQNLEAATLNPADASAHYNLGLIHQQRGEMEQARERFERAVQIDDDEIDAHHQLGRIARQQKRLAEAVRNFEQVVSRDRSHAQNEVWREVGATYLAAGQFEDARNALEQFLDHRPSDPEALYLIGRAHAGLGHQREATSSMQACIAAVKTAPAYKYRADKRWLNEAQQFLRRPMHNSAE
;
A
#
# COMPACT_ATOMS: atom_id res chain seq x y z
N MET A 1 -2.55 -4.08 -20.15
CA MET A 1 -3.75 -4.29 -19.30
C MET A 1 -4.24 -5.76 -19.20
N LEU A 2 -3.77 -6.74 -20.01
CA LEU A 2 -4.27 -8.14 -19.98
C LEU A 2 -3.34 -9.19 -19.33
N ASN A 3 -2.50 -8.82 -18.34
CA ASN A 3 -1.56 -9.78 -17.74
C ASN A 3 -2.21 -10.80 -16.78
N TRP A 4 -3.40 -10.52 -16.23
CA TRP A 4 -4.03 -11.40 -15.25
C TRP A 4 -4.52 -12.72 -15.86
N LEU A 5 -5.08 -12.70 -17.08
CA LEU A 5 -5.55 -13.91 -17.76
C LEU A 5 -4.38 -14.86 -18.04
N ARG A 6 -3.25 -14.32 -18.49
CA ARG A 6 -2.00 -15.07 -18.66
C ARG A 6 -1.58 -15.75 -17.36
N LEU A 7 -1.61 -15.02 -16.24
CA LEU A 7 -1.28 -15.57 -14.92
C LEU A 7 -2.23 -16.70 -14.51
N VAL A 8 -3.54 -16.54 -14.72
CA VAL A 8 -4.54 -17.60 -14.47
C VAL A 8 -4.23 -18.84 -15.30
N LEU A 9 -4.02 -18.69 -16.62
CA LEU A 9 -3.73 -19.83 -17.50
C LEU A 9 -2.43 -20.53 -17.10
N MET A 10 -1.40 -19.77 -16.74
CA MET A 10 -0.12 -20.30 -16.26
C MET A 10 -0.26 -21.19 -15.03
N MET A 11 -1.28 -20.98 -14.19
CA MET A 11 -1.52 -21.87 -13.06
C MET A 11 -1.77 -23.30 -13.52
N PHE A 12 -2.45 -23.51 -14.65
CA PHE A 12 -2.80 -24.85 -15.10
C PHE A 12 -1.64 -25.58 -15.79
N TYR A 13 -0.82 -24.88 -16.58
CA TYR A 13 0.25 -25.53 -17.35
C TYR A 13 1.67 -25.33 -16.78
N ALA A 14 1.88 -24.32 -15.92
CA ALA A 14 3.19 -24.00 -15.34
C ALA A 14 3.08 -23.44 -13.90
N PRO A 15 2.50 -24.20 -12.95
CA PRO A 15 2.06 -23.72 -11.63
C PRO A 15 3.17 -23.02 -10.82
N ALA A 16 4.37 -23.62 -10.75
CA ALA A 16 5.50 -23.05 -10.01
C ALA A 16 6.07 -21.78 -10.67
N ARG A 17 5.98 -21.68 -12.00
CA ARG A 17 6.40 -20.47 -12.73
C ARG A 17 5.37 -19.36 -12.55
N ALA A 18 4.08 -19.70 -12.62
CA ALA A 18 2.99 -18.78 -12.34
C ALA A 18 3.13 -18.12 -10.97
N MET A 19 3.33 -18.92 -9.92
CA MET A 19 3.48 -18.41 -8.55
C MET A 19 4.70 -17.50 -8.36
N ARG A 20 5.81 -17.75 -9.08
CA ARG A 20 6.95 -16.82 -9.07
C ARG A 20 6.61 -15.51 -9.77
N GLU A 21 5.95 -15.57 -10.93
CA GLU A 21 5.53 -14.37 -11.66
C GLU A 21 4.52 -13.54 -10.85
N VAL A 22 3.58 -14.19 -10.15
CA VAL A 22 2.62 -13.55 -9.25
C VAL A 22 3.34 -12.91 -8.05
N ARG A 23 4.31 -13.58 -7.43
CA ARG A 23 5.11 -13.00 -6.35
C ARG A 23 5.85 -11.73 -6.81
N ASP A 24 6.44 -11.79 -8.00
CA ASP A 24 7.36 -10.74 -8.48
C ASP A 24 6.62 -9.57 -9.16
N ARG A 25 5.45 -9.82 -9.75
CA ARG A 25 4.72 -8.85 -10.60
C ARG A 25 3.21 -8.81 -10.37
N GLY A 26 2.68 -9.65 -9.49
CA GLY A 26 1.24 -9.75 -9.24
C GLY A 26 0.72 -8.55 -8.46
N ALA A 27 -0.09 -7.73 -9.12
CA ALA A 27 -0.84 -6.67 -8.43
C ALA A 27 -1.99 -7.28 -7.60
N LEU A 28 -2.15 -6.78 -6.37
CA LEU A 28 -3.14 -7.30 -5.41
C LEU A 28 -4.59 -7.10 -5.89
N ALA A 29 -4.90 -5.93 -6.45
CA ALA A 29 -6.24 -5.58 -6.89
C ALA A 29 -6.81 -6.51 -7.99
N PRO A 30 -6.11 -6.73 -9.13
CA PRO A 30 -6.59 -7.68 -10.13
C PRO A 30 -6.61 -9.12 -9.61
N ALA A 31 -5.68 -9.52 -8.73
CA ALA A 31 -5.72 -10.83 -8.10
C ALA A 31 -7.01 -11.03 -7.29
N GLY A 32 -7.39 -10.04 -6.47
CA GLY A 32 -8.63 -10.06 -5.68
C GLY A 32 -9.88 -10.09 -6.56
N LEU A 33 -9.93 -9.29 -7.64
CA LEU A 33 -11.08 -9.28 -8.55
C LEU A 33 -11.29 -10.64 -9.23
N VAL A 34 -10.22 -11.24 -9.76
CA VAL A 34 -10.29 -12.53 -10.44
C VAL A 34 -10.67 -13.65 -9.46
N ALA A 35 -10.11 -13.62 -8.25
CA ALA A 35 -10.46 -14.56 -7.20
C ALA A 35 -11.94 -14.44 -6.80
N LEU A 36 -12.47 -13.22 -6.69
CA LEU A 36 -13.88 -12.98 -6.40
C LEU A 36 -14.78 -13.60 -7.46
N LEU A 37 -14.50 -13.34 -8.74
CA LEU A 37 -15.29 -13.84 -9.87
C LEU A 37 -15.24 -15.37 -9.96
N ALA A 38 -14.06 -15.97 -9.85
CA ALA A 38 -13.90 -17.42 -9.90
C ALA A 38 -14.58 -18.12 -8.71
N HIS A 39 -14.49 -17.53 -7.52
CA HIS A 39 -15.12 -18.08 -6.32
C HIS A 39 -16.66 -17.91 -6.33
N ALA A 40 -17.14 -16.78 -6.84
CA ALA A 40 -18.58 -16.56 -7.07
C ALA A 40 -19.14 -17.54 -8.11
N LEU A 41 -18.38 -17.82 -9.18
CA LEU A 41 -18.75 -18.84 -10.16
C LEU A 41 -18.86 -20.23 -9.51
N PHE A 42 -17.91 -20.59 -8.64
CA PHE A 42 -17.98 -21.83 -7.87
C PHE A 42 -19.25 -21.90 -7.01
N PHE A 43 -19.52 -20.88 -6.19
CA PHE A 43 -20.73 -20.87 -5.34
C PHE A 43 -22.03 -20.82 -6.14
N PHE A 44 -22.05 -20.12 -7.27
CA PHE A 44 -23.18 -20.13 -8.18
C PHE A 44 -23.42 -21.53 -8.74
N SER A 45 -22.36 -22.22 -9.19
CA SER A 45 -22.46 -23.60 -9.69
C SER A 45 -22.96 -24.57 -8.62
N LEU A 46 -22.44 -24.44 -7.39
CA LEU A 46 -22.88 -25.22 -6.23
C LEU A 46 -24.37 -24.99 -5.95
N SER A 47 -24.80 -23.72 -6.01
CA SER A 47 -26.20 -23.34 -5.77
C SER A 47 -27.11 -23.89 -6.86
N TRP A 48 -26.72 -23.77 -8.12
CA TRP A 48 -27.46 -24.28 -9.27
C TRP A 48 -27.64 -25.80 -9.22
N PHE A 49 -26.59 -26.54 -8.87
CA PHE A 49 -26.61 -28.00 -8.93
C PHE A 49 -27.22 -28.68 -7.70
N TYR A 50 -27.06 -28.09 -6.51
CA TYR A 50 -27.39 -28.75 -5.24
C TYR A 50 -28.28 -27.93 -4.31
N LEU A 51 -28.17 -26.59 -4.31
CA LEU A 51 -28.87 -25.74 -3.33
C LEU A 51 -30.02 -24.92 -3.95
N GLY A 52 -30.55 -25.33 -5.11
CA GLY A 52 -31.60 -24.59 -5.83
C GLY A 52 -32.89 -24.40 -5.04
N HIS A 53 -33.12 -25.22 -4.01
CA HIS A 53 -34.24 -25.10 -3.06
C HIS A 53 -34.00 -24.03 -1.97
N LEU A 54 -32.74 -23.69 -1.69
CA LEU A 54 -32.34 -22.68 -0.69
C LEU A 54 -32.07 -21.31 -1.34
N ILE A 55 -31.55 -21.31 -2.56
CA ILE A 55 -31.19 -20.10 -3.30
C ILE A 55 -31.75 -20.28 -4.72
N ASN A 56 -32.78 -19.50 -5.08
CA ASN A 56 -33.30 -19.52 -6.44
C ASN A 56 -32.34 -18.76 -7.37
N PRO A 57 -31.57 -19.46 -8.23
CA PRO A 57 -30.52 -18.83 -9.01
C PRO A 57 -31.06 -17.93 -10.14
N GLY A 58 -32.35 -18.02 -10.46
CA GLY A 58 -33.02 -17.16 -11.44
C GLY A 58 -33.34 -15.75 -10.92
N GLN A 59 -33.21 -15.49 -9.62
CA GLN A 59 -33.48 -14.18 -9.05
C GLN A 59 -32.22 -13.29 -9.09
N PRO A 60 -32.31 -12.03 -9.58
CA PRO A 60 -31.16 -11.12 -9.62
C PRO A 60 -30.49 -10.91 -8.25
N LEU A 61 -31.28 -10.93 -7.17
CA LEU A 61 -30.77 -10.79 -5.80
C LEU A 61 -29.93 -11.98 -5.34
N ALA A 62 -30.13 -13.18 -5.90
CA ALA A 62 -29.33 -14.35 -5.56
C ALA A 62 -27.88 -14.21 -6.07
N ILE A 63 -27.69 -13.64 -7.27
CA ILE A 63 -26.36 -13.37 -7.83
C ILE A 63 -25.61 -12.37 -6.94
N VAL A 64 -26.31 -11.31 -6.52
CA VAL A 64 -25.77 -10.29 -5.62
C VAL A 64 -25.37 -10.90 -4.27
N PHE A 65 -26.22 -11.76 -3.71
CA PHE A 65 -25.93 -12.48 -2.47
C PHE A 65 -24.67 -13.37 -2.59
N VAL A 66 -24.56 -14.15 -3.67
CA VAL A 66 -23.39 -15.02 -3.93
C VAL A 66 -22.10 -14.20 -4.04
N LEU A 67 -22.15 -13.04 -4.71
CA LEU A 67 -21.00 -12.14 -4.81
C LEU A 67 -20.55 -11.63 -3.44
N PHE A 68 -21.48 -11.21 -2.58
CA PHE A 68 -21.13 -10.70 -1.26
C PHE A 68 -20.64 -11.78 -0.30
N GLN A 69 -21.24 -12.98 -0.34
CA GLN A 69 -20.71 -14.13 0.40
C GLN A 69 -19.28 -14.47 -0.05
N SER A 70 -19.05 -14.50 -1.37
CA SER A 70 -17.72 -14.75 -1.94
C SER A 70 -16.71 -13.67 -1.52
N ALA A 71 -17.11 -12.40 -1.48
CA ALA A 71 -16.28 -11.32 -0.97
C ALA A 71 -15.93 -11.50 0.51
N GLY A 72 -16.85 -12.02 1.33
CA GLY A 72 -16.60 -12.41 2.72
C GLY A 72 -15.46 -13.44 2.85
N TYR A 73 -15.42 -14.47 1.99
CA TYR A 73 -14.32 -15.43 1.96
C TYR A 73 -12.97 -14.77 1.61
N LEU A 74 -12.95 -13.87 0.63
CA LEU A 74 -11.74 -13.14 0.27
C LEU A 74 -11.23 -12.26 1.43
N VAL A 75 -12.14 -11.62 2.17
CA VAL A 75 -11.79 -10.84 3.37
C VAL A 75 -11.17 -11.74 4.43
N ILE A 76 -11.71 -12.93 4.68
CA ILE A 76 -11.11 -13.88 5.62
C ILE A 76 -9.72 -14.33 5.16
N ILE A 77 -9.54 -14.61 3.87
CA ILE A 77 -8.23 -14.98 3.35
C ILE A 77 -7.24 -13.83 3.50
N ALA A 78 -7.65 -12.61 3.17
CA ALA A 78 -6.79 -11.42 3.25
C ALA A 78 -6.42 -11.06 4.68
N PHE A 79 -7.38 -11.00 5.60
CA PHE A 79 -7.19 -10.42 6.93
C PHE A 79 -6.99 -11.44 8.05
N VAL A 80 -7.25 -12.73 7.81
CA VAL A 80 -7.04 -13.79 8.80
C VAL A 80 -6.01 -14.79 8.31
N PHE A 81 -6.23 -15.42 7.15
CA PHE A 81 -5.34 -16.48 6.66
C PHE A 81 -3.94 -15.96 6.26
N CYS A 82 -3.86 -14.86 5.52
CA CYS A 82 -2.56 -14.31 5.09
C CYS A 82 -1.70 -13.82 6.26
N PRO A 83 -2.20 -13.03 7.24
CA PRO A 83 -1.41 -12.63 8.40
C PRO A 83 -0.98 -13.81 9.25
N LEU A 84 -1.85 -14.82 9.40
CA LEU A 84 -1.54 -16.02 10.18
C LEU A 84 -0.48 -16.89 9.52
N THR A 85 -0.60 -17.16 8.21
CA THR A 85 0.43 -17.87 7.44
C THR A 85 1.75 -17.14 7.47
N LEU A 86 1.73 -15.80 7.37
CA LEU A 86 2.92 -14.94 7.45
C LEU A 86 3.58 -15.02 8.82
N PHE A 87 2.78 -14.97 9.90
CA PHE A 87 3.26 -15.12 11.27
C PHE A 87 3.91 -16.49 11.51
N LEU A 88 3.22 -17.58 11.14
CA LEU A 88 3.71 -18.95 11.31
C LEU A 88 4.94 -19.23 10.44
N ALA A 89 4.98 -18.74 9.20
CA ALA A 89 6.16 -18.84 8.35
C ALA A 89 7.37 -18.12 8.97
N ASN A 90 7.14 -16.95 9.60
CA ASN A 90 8.19 -16.22 10.28
C ASN A 90 8.71 -16.94 11.54
N ILE A 91 7.87 -17.70 12.25
CA ILE A 91 8.33 -18.53 13.39
C ILE A 91 9.38 -19.56 12.93
N PHE A 92 9.18 -20.18 11.76
CA PHE A 92 10.10 -21.19 11.24
C PHE A 92 11.41 -20.60 10.70
N GLU A 93 11.35 -19.45 10.02
CA GLU A 93 12.51 -18.90 9.30
C GLU A 93 13.21 -17.73 10.03
N ARG A 94 12.58 -17.14 11.05
CA ARG A 94 13.07 -15.96 11.82
C ARG A 94 13.67 -14.85 10.92
N ARG A 95 12.99 -14.54 9.81
CA ARG A 95 13.52 -13.61 8.78
C ARG A 95 13.61 -12.17 9.26
N ALA A 96 12.59 -11.70 9.96
CA ALA A 96 12.52 -10.32 10.44
C ALA A 96 11.46 -10.15 11.54
N SER A 97 11.30 -8.92 12.04
CA SER A 97 10.14 -8.57 12.85
C SER A 97 8.84 -8.74 12.05
N PHE A 98 7.77 -9.17 12.71
CA PHE A 98 6.48 -9.41 12.06
C PHE A 98 5.96 -8.17 11.32
N ARG A 99 6.15 -6.98 11.90
CA ARG A 99 5.77 -5.69 11.28
C ARG A 99 6.49 -5.47 9.95
N LEU A 100 7.79 -5.71 9.89
CA LEU A 100 8.57 -5.52 8.65
C LEU A 100 8.11 -6.51 7.58
N LEU A 101 7.89 -7.77 7.98
CA LEU A 101 7.47 -8.83 7.08
C LEU A 101 6.06 -8.56 6.51
N LEU A 102 5.15 -8.03 7.33
CA LEU A 102 3.82 -7.60 6.90
C LEU A 102 3.87 -6.41 5.94
N GLN A 103 4.83 -5.49 6.09
CA GLN A 103 5.04 -4.41 5.13
C GLN A 103 5.73 -4.88 3.84
N GLN A 104 6.59 -5.89 3.90
CA GLN A 104 7.39 -6.34 2.76
C GLN A 104 6.68 -7.39 1.92
N GLU A 105 6.18 -8.45 2.53
CA GLU A 105 5.77 -9.67 1.84
C GLU A 105 4.25 -9.84 1.73
N TYR A 106 3.47 -9.06 2.48
CA TYR A 106 2.01 -9.24 2.54
C TYR A 106 1.34 -9.13 1.16
N ALA A 107 1.70 -8.13 0.35
CA ALA A 107 1.06 -7.94 -0.95
C ALA A 107 1.35 -9.11 -1.91
N ALA A 108 2.60 -9.58 -1.96
CA ALA A 108 3.00 -10.71 -2.78
C ALA A 108 2.34 -12.01 -2.30
N LEU A 109 2.28 -12.23 -0.98
CA LEU A 109 1.61 -13.37 -0.38
C LEU A 109 0.11 -13.36 -0.67
N ALA A 110 -0.57 -12.25 -0.38
CA ALA A 110 -2.02 -12.11 -0.57
C ALA A 110 -2.41 -12.25 -2.04
N ALA A 111 -1.64 -11.66 -2.98
CA ALA A 111 -1.85 -11.86 -4.41
C ALA A 111 -1.70 -13.35 -4.78
N SER A 112 -0.65 -14.02 -4.28
CA SER A 112 -0.43 -15.46 -4.52
C SER A 112 -1.56 -16.32 -3.96
N MET A 113 -2.10 -15.99 -2.78
CA MET A 113 -3.24 -16.68 -2.17
C MET A 113 -4.54 -16.44 -2.93
N PHE A 114 -4.76 -15.26 -3.50
CA PHE A 114 -5.92 -15.02 -4.36
C PHE A 114 -5.84 -15.77 -5.69
N TYR A 115 -4.65 -15.86 -6.31
CA TYR A 115 -4.48 -16.72 -7.48
C TYR A 115 -4.61 -18.21 -7.13
N ALA A 116 -4.13 -18.63 -5.95
CA ALA A 116 -4.39 -19.98 -5.42
C ALA A 116 -5.89 -20.27 -5.29
N LEU A 117 -6.67 -19.35 -4.71
CA LEU A 117 -8.13 -19.46 -4.61
C LEU A 117 -8.79 -19.48 -5.98
N THR A 118 -8.30 -18.68 -6.93
CA THR A 118 -8.80 -18.65 -8.31
C THR A 118 -8.65 -20.03 -8.95
N ALA A 119 -7.44 -20.59 -8.93
CA ALA A 119 -7.17 -21.89 -9.52
C ALA A 119 -7.99 -22.99 -8.83
N ALA A 120 -8.05 -22.97 -7.50
CA ALA A 120 -8.85 -23.92 -6.75
C ALA A 120 -10.34 -23.84 -7.09
N SER A 121 -10.89 -22.63 -7.18
CA SER A 121 -12.30 -22.43 -7.52
C SER A 121 -12.62 -22.94 -8.93
N LEU A 122 -11.79 -22.62 -9.93
CA LEU A 122 -11.99 -23.08 -11.31
C LEU A 122 -11.87 -24.61 -11.44
N ILE A 123 -10.85 -25.22 -10.83
CA ILE A 123 -10.67 -26.68 -10.83
C ILE A 123 -11.88 -27.34 -10.19
N THR A 124 -12.28 -26.87 -9.01
CA THR A 124 -13.39 -27.48 -8.29
C THR A 124 -14.71 -27.26 -9.01
N THR A 125 -14.96 -26.11 -9.63
CA THR A 125 -16.14 -25.91 -10.50
C THR A 125 -16.20 -26.96 -11.60
N ILE A 126 -15.09 -27.22 -12.30
CA ILE A 126 -15.03 -28.26 -13.34
C ILE A 126 -15.34 -29.63 -12.73
N LEU A 127 -14.71 -29.98 -11.60
CA LEU A 127 -14.94 -31.26 -10.92
C LEU A 127 -16.40 -31.42 -10.48
N THR A 128 -17.03 -30.38 -9.95
CA THR A 128 -18.45 -30.40 -9.54
C THR A 128 -19.37 -30.53 -10.73
N THR A 129 -19.10 -29.83 -11.83
CA THR A 129 -19.90 -29.92 -13.05
C THR A 129 -19.82 -31.32 -13.63
N VAL A 130 -18.62 -31.90 -13.74
CA VAL A 130 -18.42 -33.27 -14.22
C VAL A 130 -19.07 -34.28 -13.28
N GLY A 131 -18.89 -34.13 -11.96
CA GLY A 131 -19.48 -35.01 -10.95
C GLY A 131 -21.02 -34.97 -10.95
N TRP A 132 -21.61 -33.81 -11.24
CA TRP A 132 -23.04 -33.65 -11.42
C TRP A 132 -23.53 -34.28 -12.73
N LEU A 133 -22.88 -33.98 -13.87
CA LEU A 133 -23.27 -34.48 -15.20
C LEU A 133 -23.18 -36.01 -15.29
N THR A 134 -22.17 -36.60 -14.66
CA THR A 134 -21.97 -38.06 -14.63
C THR A 134 -22.86 -38.77 -13.61
N GLY A 135 -23.53 -38.02 -12.72
CA GLY A 135 -24.33 -38.56 -11.63
C GLY A 135 -23.53 -39.17 -10.47
N VAL A 136 -22.21 -39.31 -10.61
CA VAL A 136 -21.31 -39.90 -9.61
C VAL A 136 -21.48 -39.25 -8.24
N GLN A 137 -21.60 -37.93 -8.20
CA GLN A 137 -21.69 -37.20 -6.94
C GLN A 137 -23.02 -37.46 -6.21
N ARG A 138 -24.14 -37.63 -6.94
CA ARG A 138 -25.44 -38.01 -6.36
C ARG A 138 -25.44 -39.45 -5.86
N THR A 139 -24.81 -40.37 -6.59
CA THR A 139 -24.68 -41.78 -6.17
C THR A 139 -23.82 -41.91 -4.93
N LEU A 140 -22.72 -41.16 -4.83
CA LEU A 140 -21.86 -41.15 -3.65
C LEU A 140 -22.60 -40.58 -2.44
N SER A 141 -23.26 -39.43 -2.59
CA SER A 141 -23.96 -38.81 -1.47
C SER A 141 -25.17 -39.63 -1.01
N SER A 142 -25.92 -40.25 -1.92
CA SER A 142 -27.04 -41.13 -1.54
C SER A 142 -26.56 -42.39 -0.80
N ARG A 143 -25.42 -42.97 -1.20
CA ARG A 143 -24.79 -44.08 -0.46
C ARG A 143 -24.35 -43.64 0.94
N MET A 144 -23.77 -42.45 1.09
CA MET A 144 -23.39 -41.93 2.40
C MET A 144 -24.60 -41.78 3.32
N VAL A 145 -25.70 -41.21 2.82
CA VAL A 145 -26.97 -41.12 3.57
C VAL A 145 -27.47 -42.51 3.94
N ALA A 146 -27.46 -43.47 3.00
CA ALA A 146 -27.91 -44.83 3.25
C ALA A 146 -27.11 -45.51 4.37
N VAL A 147 -25.79 -45.33 4.41
CA VAL A 147 -24.91 -45.86 5.48
C VAL A 147 -25.27 -45.23 6.83
N VAL A 148 -25.49 -43.91 6.89
CA VAL A 148 -25.89 -43.23 8.12
C VAL A 148 -27.26 -43.72 8.60
N MET A 149 -28.23 -43.88 7.69
CA MET A 149 -29.57 -44.39 8.00
C MET A 149 -29.56 -45.84 8.46
N GLN A 150 -28.64 -46.66 7.94
CA GLN A 150 -28.47 -48.05 8.38
C GLN A 150 -28.03 -48.12 9.86
N GLN A 151 -27.30 -47.11 10.33
CA GLN A 151 -26.85 -47.01 11.72
C GLN A 151 -27.79 -46.19 12.60
N ARG A 152 -29.00 -45.85 12.13
CA ARG A 152 -29.94 -44.92 12.82
C ARG A 152 -30.18 -45.26 14.30
N GLY A 153 -30.28 -46.54 14.64
CA GLY A 153 -30.51 -47.00 16.02
C GLY A 153 -29.33 -46.81 16.98
N GLN A 154 -28.14 -46.49 16.47
CA GLN A 154 -26.91 -46.23 17.25
C GLN A 154 -26.52 -44.75 17.27
N LEU A 155 -27.31 -43.88 16.62
CA LEU A 155 -27.00 -42.46 16.53
C LEU A 155 -27.38 -41.71 17.81
N ASN A 156 -26.56 -40.72 18.16
CA ASN A 156 -26.89 -39.77 19.23
C ASN A 156 -28.17 -38.99 18.84
N PRO A 157 -29.10 -38.70 19.78
CA PRO A 157 -30.28 -37.86 19.54
C PRO A 157 -30.03 -36.55 18.78
N GLU A 158 -28.87 -35.89 18.95
CA GLU A 158 -28.52 -34.70 18.17
C GLU A 158 -28.38 -34.98 16.67
N VAL A 159 -27.77 -36.11 16.32
CA VAL A 159 -27.57 -36.52 14.92
C VAL A 159 -28.91 -36.91 14.31
N LEU A 160 -29.74 -37.64 15.07
CA LEU A 160 -31.11 -37.97 14.68
C LEU A 160 -31.95 -36.73 14.38
N ALA A 161 -31.89 -35.72 15.26
CA ALA A 161 -32.56 -34.44 15.04
C ALA A 161 -32.06 -33.75 13.77
N ALA A 162 -30.75 -33.80 13.48
CA ALA A 162 -30.19 -33.25 12.25
C ALA A 162 -30.69 -34.00 11.00
N ILE A 163 -30.87 -35.32 11.08
CA ILE A 163 -31.46 -36.13 10.00
C ILE A 163 -32.89 -35.65 9.70
N GLU A 164 -33.70 -35.51 10.75
CA GLU A 164 -35.11 -35.15 10.64
C GLU A 164 -35.32 -33.72 10.13
N GLN A 165 -34.38 -32.82 10.43
CA GLN A 165 -34.33 -31.46 9.88
C GLN A 165 -33.83 -31.40 8.43
N GLY A 166 -33.50 -32.54 7.81
CA GLY A 166 -33.04 -32.61 6.42
C GLY A 166 -31.59 -32.15 6.22
N ILE A 167 -30.81 -31.98 7.29
CA ILE A 167 -29.39 -31.56 7.23
C ILE A 167 -28.53 -32.63 6.53
N LEU A 168 -28.93 -33.90 6.63
CA LEU A 168 -28.27 -35.04 5.99
C LEU A 168 -28.90 -35.42 4.63
N SER A 169 -29.30 -34.43 3.83
CA SER A 169 -29.78 -34.68 2.46
C SER A 169 -28.62 -35.01 1.51
N PRO A 170 -28.83 -35.87 0.48
CA PRO A 170 -27.82 -36.16 -0.54
C PRO A 170 -27.28 -34.89 -1.23
N GLU A 171 -28.12 -33.86 -1.38
CA GLU A 171 -27.75 -32.59 -1.99
C GLU A 171 -26.80 -31.79 -1.09
N LEU A 172 -27.09 -31.69 0.22
CA LEU A 172 -26.22 -30.98 1.18
C LEU A 172 -24.88 -31.69 1.36
N ILE A 173 -24.88 -33.03 1.37
CA ILE A 173 -23.64 -33.81 1.42
C ILE A 173 -22.82 -33.59 0.14
N ALA A 174 -23.45 -33.62 -1.03
CA ALA A 174 -22.78 -33.35 -2.30
C ALA A 174 -22.19 -31.92 -2.32
N ALA A 175 -22.92 -30.93 -1.81
CA ALA A 175 -22.42 -29.57 -1.67
C ALA A 175 -21.23 -29.49 -0.70
N GLY A 176 -21.31 -30.15 0.45
CA GLY A 176 -20.23 -30.23 1.43
C GLY A 176 -18.95 -30.87 0.87
N LEU A 177 -19.07 -31.97 0.12
CA LEU A 177 -17.94 -32.60 -0.57
C LEU A 177 -17.26 -31.65 -1.56
N SER A 178 -18.05 -30.84 -2.26
CA SER A 178 -17.53 -29.84 -3.20
C SER A 178 -16.72 -28.75 -2.47
N VAL A 179 -17.23 -28.27 -1.34
CA VAL A 179 -16.53 -27.28 -0.50
C VAL A 179 -15.25 -27.86 0.10
N MET A 180 -15.28 -29.12 0.53
CA MET A 180 -14.08 -29.83 1.00
C MET A 180 -13.05 -30.00 -0.11
N ALA A 181 -13.47 -30.35 -1.32
CA ALA A 181 -12.59 -30.43 -2.48
C ALA A 181 -11.95 -29.08 -2.78
N LEU A 182 -12.72 -27.98 -2.75
CA LEU A 182 -12.18 -26.63 -2.87
C LEU A 182 -11.12 -26.33 -1.80
N ALA A 183 -11.39 -26.63 -0.53
CA ALA A 183 -10.43 -26.41 0.55
C ALA A 183 -9.14 -27.23 0.36
N GLY A 184 -9.25 -28.49 -0.07
CA GLY A 184 -8.10 -29.36 -0.36
C GLY A 184 -7.26 -28.85 -1.53
N VAL A 185 -7.88 -28.51 -2.66
CA VAL A 185 -7.18 -27.95 -3.82
C VAL A 185 -6.55 -26.60 -3.49
N PHE A 186 -7.26 -25.75 -2.73
CA PHE A 186 -6.71 -24.50 -2.23
C PHE A 186 -5.49 -24.73 -1.34
N ALA A 187 -5.52 -25.70 -0.43
CA ALA A 187 -4.38 -26.00 0.44
C ALA A 187 -3.13 -26.40 -0.37
N VAL A 188 -3.28 -27.22 -1.42
CA VAL A 188 -2.16 -27.58 -2.32
C VAL A 188 -1.55 -26.34 -2.96
N TRP A 189 -2.39 -25.44 -3.48
CA TRP A 189 -1.94 -24.20 -4.09
C TRP A 189 -1.35 -23.20 -3.10
N ALA A 190 -1.91 -23.11 -1.89
CA ALA A 190 -1.40 -22.28 -0.81
C ALA A 190 -0.02 -22.75 -0.35
N VAL A 191 0.22 -24.07 -0.29
CA VAL A 191 1.55 -24.63 0.00
C VAL A 191 2.54 -24.18 -1.08
N LEU A 192 2.18 -24.28 -2.36
CA LEU A 192 3.04 -23.84 -3.45
C LEU A 192 3.35 -22.34 -3.37
N ALA A 193 2.33 -21.50 -3.13
CA ALA A 193 2.47 -20.06 -2.95
C ALA A 193 3.41 -19.71 -1.78
N LEU A 194 3.25 -20.36 -0.63
CA LEU A 194 4.07 -20.11 0.54
C LEU A 194 5.54 -20.49 0.29
N ARG A 195 5.77 -21.59 -0.45
CA ARG A 195 7.12 -21.98 -0.87
C ARG A 195 7.74 -20.99 -1.84
N THR A 196 6.98 -20.40 -2.76
CA THR A 196 7.56 -19.42 -3.70
C THR A 196 7.87 -18.09 -3.01
N VAL A 197 7.03 -17.64 -2.09
CA VAL A 197 7.22 -16.39 -1.35
C VAL A 197 8.33 -16.53 -0.31
N PHE A 198 8.24 -17.52 0.58
CA PHE A 198 9.14 -17.68 1.72
C PHE A 198 10.24 -18.73 1.52
N ARG A 199 10.37 -19.34 0.33
CA ARG A 199 11.38 -20.36 0.02
C ARG A 199 11.43 -21.52 1.03
N LEU A 200 10.29 -21.84 1.63
CA LEU A 200 10.17 -22.90 2.64
C LEU A 200 10.39 -24.30 2.04
N SER A 201 10.82 -25.22 2.88
CA SER A 201 10.74 -26.65 2.58
C SER A 201 9.28 -27.10 2.46
N TRP A 202 9.03 -28.17 1.70
CA TRP A 202 7.68 -28.74 1.56
C TRP A 202 7.03 -29.04 2.90
N PHE A 203 7.76 -29.67 3.81
CA PHE A 203 7.26 -30.04 5.13
C PHE A 203 6.82 -28.82 5.95
N ARG A 204 7.65 -27.78 6.03
CA ARG A 204 7.31 -26.54 6.75
C ARG A 204 6.11 -25.84 6.14
N ALA A 205 6.05 -25.76 4.81
CA ALA A 205 4.94 -25.12 4.12
C ALA A 205 3.60 -25.83 4.35
N VAL A 206 3.60 -27.17 4.33
CA VAL A 206 2.42 -27.98 4.64
C VAL A 206 1.94 -27.73 6.06
N ILE A 207 2.85 -27.75 7.05
CA ILE A 207 2.49 -27.46 8.45
C ILE A 207 1.88 -26.07 8.59
N VAL A 208 2.50 -25.04 8.00
CA VAL A 208 2.00 -23.67 8.09
C VAL A 208 0.59 -23.57 7.51
N VAL A 209 0.33 -24.18 6.35
CA VAL A 209 -0.99 -24.14 5.71
C VAL A 209 -2.03 -24.91 6.52
N LEU A 210 -1.68 -26.10 7.03
CA LEU A 210 -2.60 -26.90 7.85
C LEU A 210 -2.96 -26.17 9.15
N VAL A 211 -1.97 -25.67 9.89
CA VAL A 211 -2.19 -24.93 11.13
C VAL A 211 -2.95 -23.62 10.87
N SER A 212 -2.64 -22.92 9.78
CA SER A 212 -3.40 -21.71 9.41
C SER A 212 -4.85 -22.04 9.04
N GLY A 213 -5.08 -23.14 8.33
CA GLY A 213 -6.41 -23.59 7.93
C GLY A 213 -7.26 -24.05 9.11
N THR A 214 -6.68 -24.77 10.07
CA THR A 214 -7.40 -25.20 11.28
C THR A 214 -7.77 -24.02 12.18
N LEU A 215 -6.86 -23.06 12.34
CA LEU A 215 -7.14 -21.81 13.08
C LEU A 215 -8.14 -20.89 12.36
N LEU A 216 -8.36 -21.10 11.05
CA LEU A 216 -9.39 -20.41 10.28
C LEU A 216 -10.80 -20.95 10.54
N LEU A 217 -10.92 -22.17 11.07
CA LEU A 217 -12.21 -22.81 11.30
C LEU A 217 -13.19 -21.94 12.08
N PRO A 218 -12.88 -21.28 13.21
CA PRO A 218 -13.84 -20.39 13.87
C PRO A 218 -14.20 -19.15 13.04
N ALA A 219 -13.31 -18.67 12.17
CA ALA A 219 -13.53 -17.47 11.37
C ALA A 219 -14.63 -17.65 10.31
N TYR A 220 -14.96 -18.88 9.89
CA TYR A 220 -16.05 -19.12 8.92
C TYR A 220 -17.41 -18.55 9.39
N LYS A 221 -17.62 -18.48 10.71
CA LYS A 221 -18.84 -17.91 11.30
C LYS A 221 -18.98 -16.41 11.01
N LEU A 222 -17.88 -15.74 10.68
CA LEU A 222 -17.85 -14.32 10.32
C LEU A 222 -18.25 -14.08 8.86
N ILE A 223 -18.21 -15.09 7.98
CA ILE A 223 -18.53 -14.94 6.56
C ILE A 223 -19.92 -14.30 6.33
N PRO A 224 -21.02 -14.78 6.94
CA PRO A 224 -22.33 -14.16 6.73
C PRO A 224 -22.38 -12.72 7.25
N ILE A 225 -21.69 -12.41 8.35
CA ILE A 225 -21.60 -11.06 8.91
C ILE A 225 -20.85 -10.14 7.94
N LEU A 226 -19.67 -10.57 7.49
CA LEU A 226 -18.85 -9.83 6.54
C LEU A 226 -19.57 -9.64 5.21
N GLY A 227 -20.24 -10.67 4.70
CA GLY A 227 -21.06 -10.58 3.50
C GLY A 227 -22.18 -9.55 3.65
N THR A 228 -22.82 -9.49 4.81
CA THR A 228 -23.86 -8.47 5.10
C THR A 228 -23.28 -7.06 5.17
N ILE A 229 -22.11 -6.89 5.79
CA ILE A 229 -21.40 -5.60 5.84
C ILE A 229 -21.05 -5.14 4.41
N LEU A 230 -20.51 -6.04 3.59
CA LEU A 230 -20.16 -5.77 2.20
C LEU A 230 -21.40 -5.50 1.34
N ALA A 231 -22.54 -6.10 1.67
CA ALA A 231 -23.79 -5.89 0.94
C ALA A 231 -24.45 -4.53 1.20
N SER A 232 -24.11 -3.87 2.31
CA SER A 232 -24.71 -2.58 2.70
C SER A 232 -23.89 -1.41 2.17
N PRO A 233 -24.43 -0.58 1.25
CA PRO A 233 -23.73 0.60 0.75
C PRO A 233 -23.35 1.59 1.86
N PHE A 234 -24.18 1.68 2.92
CA PHE A 234 -23.91 2.51 4.08
C PHE A 234 -22.73 1.98 4.91
N LEU A 235 -22.70 0.68 5.20
CA LEU A 235 -21.59 0.09 5.96
C LEU A 235 -20.29 0.08 5.15
N LEU A 236 -20.37 -0.13 3.84
CA LEU A 236 -19.24 0.02 2.93
C LEU A 236 -18.67 1.45 2.94
N LEU A 237 -19.55 2.47 2.89
CA LEU A 237 -19.12 3.86 2.97
C LEU A 237 -18.45 4.15 4.31
N MET A 238 -19.04 3.69 5.42
CA MET A 238 -18.48 3.84 6.76
C MET A 238 -17.11 3.15 6.87
N LEU A 239 -17.00 1.90 6.39
CA LEU A 239 -15.76 1.15 6.36
C LEU A 239 -14.70 1.85 5.50
N PHE A 240 -15.08 2.38 4.34
CA PHE A 240 -14.20 3.17 3.49
C PHE A 240 -13.71 4.42 4.21
N LEU A 241 -14.57 5.17 4.90
CA LEU A 241 -14.16 6.37 5.65
C LEU A 241 -13.19 6.03 6.79
N LEU A 242 -13.43 4.95 7.53
CA LEU A 242 -12.54 4.46 8.58
C LEU A 242 -11.18 4.02 8.04
N LEU A 243 -11.17 3.35 6.88
CA LEU A 243 -9.96 2.80 6.29
C LEU A 243 -9.25 3.74 5.30
N ARG A 244 -9.86 4.88 4.93
CA ARG A 244 -9.32 5.78 3.88
C ARG A 244 -7.87 6.21 4.18
N GLY A 245 -7.55 6.52 5.43
CA GLY A 245 -6.19 6.87 5.84
C GLY A 245 -5.20 5.74 5.60
N TYR A 246 -5.54 4.54 6.08
CA TYR A 246 -4.72 3.32 5.92
C TYR A 246 -4.57 2.90 4.45
N VAL A 247 -5.65 2.93 3.68
CA VAL A 247 -5.62 2.61 2.24
C VAL A 247 -4.76 3.63 1.48
N GLY A 248 -4.84 4.91 1.85
CA GLY A 248 -3.99 5.96 1.29
C GLY A 248 -2.50 5.70 1.54
N GLU A 249 -2.12 5.34 2.76
CA GLU A 249 -0.73 5.04 3.11
C GLU A 249 -0.21 3.76 2.43
N PHE A 250 -1.02 2.69 2.43
CA PHE A 250 -0.69 1.43 1.76
C PHE A 250 -0.51 1.62 0.25
N THR A 251 -1.41 2.34 -0.42
CA THR A 251 -1.32 2.60 -1.85
C THR A 251 -0.14 3.49 -2.21
N ARG A 252 0.17 4.52 -1.42
CA ARG A 252 1.40 5.33 -1.59
C ARG A 252 2.65 4.46 -1.50
N THR A 253 2.72 3.59 -0.50
CA THR A 253 3.87 2.68 -0.31
C THR A 253 4.04 1.72 -1.48
N GLN A 254 2.94 1.16 -2.00
CA GLN A 254 2.96 0.27 -3.17
C GLN A 254 3.43 1.01 -4.44
N ARG A 255 2.88 2.21 -4.72
CA ARG A 255 3.32 3.02 -5.86
C ARG A 255 4.78 3.43 -5.75
N ALA A 256 5.25 3.78 -4.56
CA ALA A 256 6.65 4.11 -4.33
C ALA A 256 7.58 2.90 -4.60
N ARG A 257 7.15 1.67 -4.30
CA ARG A 257 7.90 0.44 -4.64
C ARG A 257 7.91 0.15 -6.13
N GLU A 258 6.77 0.28 -6.78
CA GLU A 258 6.67 0.07 -8.22
C GLU A 258 7.52 1.08 -8.98
N SER A 259 7.42 2.36 -8.61
CA SER A 259 8.26 3.44 -9.13
C SER A 259 9.75 3.18 -8.86
N PHE A 260 10.11 2.74 -7.66
CA PHE A 260 11.51 2.37 -7.36
C PHE A 260 12.02 1.29 -8.29
N ARG A 261 11.23 0.24 -8.51
CA ARG A 261 11.62 -0.86 -9.38
C ARG A 261 11.76 -0.42 -10.84
N GLN A 262 10.81 0.37 -11.32
CA GLN A 262 10.84 0.91 -12.69
C GLN A 262 12.06 1.80 -12.92
N ASN A 263 12.35 2.73 -12.01
CA ASN A 263 13.51 3.61 -12.13
C ASN A 263 14.83 2.84 -11.94
N LEU A 264 14.85 1.81 -11.09
CA LEU A 264 16.02 0.94 -10.98
C LEU A 264 16.26 0.15 -12.26
N GLU A 265 15.21 -0.39 -12.89
CA GLU A 265 15.28 -1.08 -14.17
C GLU A 265 15.69 -0.13 -15.31
N ALA A 266 15.17 1.10 -15.33
CA ALA A 266 15.60 2.12 -16.26
C ALA A 266 17.08 2.46 -16.08
N ALA A 267 17.54 2.67 -14.85
CA ALA A 267 18.94 2.95 -14.54
C ALA A 267 19.88 1.76 -14.81
N THR A 268 19.40 0.51 -14.79
CA THR A 268 20.22 -0.66 -15.17
C THR A 268 20.25 -0.86 -16.68
N LEU A 269 19.16 -0.60 -17.39
CA LEU A 269 19.09 -0.70 -18.86
C LEU A 269 19.82 0.46 -19.54
N ASN A 270 19.69 1.68 -18.99
CA ASN A 270 20.39 2.87 -19.40
C ASN A 270 21.02 3.56 -18.19
N PRO A 271 22.30 3.26 -17.87
CA PRO A 271 23.02 3.91 -16.78
C PRO A 271 23.18 5.43 -16.91
N ALA A 272 22.97 5.99 -18.10
CA ALA A 272 23.04 7.41 -18.43
C ALA A 272 21.66 8.09 -18.51
N ASP A 273 20.64 7.53 -17.85
CA ASP A 273 19.33 8.18 -17.68
C ASP A 273 19.33 9.04 -16.40
N ALA A 274 19.54 10.36 -16.55
CA ALA A 274 19.59 11.30 -15.43
C ALA A 274 18.26 11.32 -14.63
N SER A 275 17.12 11.33 -15.32
CA SER A 275 15.80 11.37 -14.70
C SER A 275 15.51 10.10 -13.88
N ALA A 276 15.98 8.93 -14.32
CA ALA A 276 15.88 7.70 -13.53
C ALA A 276 16.64 7.81 -12.19
N HIS A 277 17.87 8.35 -12.21
CA HIS A 277 18.65 8.57 -10.98
C HIS A 277 18.00 9.65 -10.10
N TYR A 278 17.49 10.75 -10.67
CA TYR A 278 16.74 11.76 -9.93
C TYR A 278 15.52 11.15 -9.21
N ASN A 279 14.71 10.37 -9.92
CA ASN A 279 13.55 9.70 -9.33
C ASN A 279 13.93 8.70 -8.23
N LEU A 280 15.02 7.94 -8.40
CA LEU A 280 15.56 7.09 -7.33
C LEU A 280 15.98 7.90 -6.10
N GLY A 281 16.60 9.06 -6.31
CA GLY A 281 16.97 9.99 -5.24
C GLY A 281 15.76 10.46 -4.44
N LEU A 282 14.68 10.88 -5.11
CA LEU A 282 13.43 11.29 -4.46
C LEU A 282 12.84 10.14 -3.62
N ILE A 283 12.91 8.90 -4.11
CA ILE A 283 12.39 7.74 -3.38
C ILE A 283 13.23 7.43 -2.15
N HIS A 284 14.56 7.49 -2.23
CA HIS A 284 15.44 7.36 -1.07
C HIS A 284 15.18 8.48 -0.04
N GLN A 285 15.00 9.72 -0.50
CA GLN A 285 14.67 10.85 0.37
C GLN A 285 13.34 10.63 1.11
N GLN A 286 12.30 10.13 0.42
CA GLN A 286 11.02 9.77 1.05
C GLN A 286 11.15 8.66 2.10
N ARG A 287 12.12 7.76 1.95
CA ARG A 287 12.43 6.70 2.91
C ARG A 287 13.30 7.19 4.09
N GLY A 288 13.74 8.44 4.08
CA GLY A 288 14.67 9.00 5.07
C GLY A 288 16.13 8.61 4.83
N GLU A 289 16.42 7.97 3.70
CA GLU A 289 17.73 7.47 3.32
C GLU A 289 18.58 8.59 2.66
N MET A 290 18.92 9.62 3.44
CA MET A 290 19.46 10.88 2.89
C MET A 290 20.79 10.75 2.15
N GLU A 291 21.70 9.86 2.59
CA GLU A 291 22.98 9.64 1.89
C GLU A 291 22.79 8.96 0.53
N GLN A 292 21.89 7.97 0.46
CA GLN A 292 21.57 7.27 -0.79
C GLN A 292 20.81 8.17 -1.75
N ALA A 293 19.96 9.06 -1.22
CA ALA A 293 19.33 10.10 -2.00
C ALA A 293 20.38 11.04 -2.62
N ARG A 294 21.36 11.50 -1.82
CA ARG A 294 22.45 12.35 -2.29
C ARG A 294 23.23 11.70 -3.42
N GLU A 295 23.68 10.46 -3.25
CA GLU A 295 24.45 9.73 -4.27
C GLU A 295 23.69 9.64 -5.61
N ARG A 296 22.37 9.40 -5.55
CA ARG A 296 21.52 9.34 -6.74
C ARG A 296 21.35 10.70 -7.40
N PHE A 297 21.16 11.77 -6.63
CA PHE A 297 21.08 13.11 -7.20
C PHE A 297 22.43 13.59 -7.77
N GLU A 298 23.55 13.30 -7.10
CA GLU A 298 24.90 13.55 -7.62
C GLU A 298 25.10 12.83 -8.96
N ARG A 299 24.62 11.59 -9.06
CA ARG A 299 24.72 10.83 -10.31
C ARG A 299 23.86 11.43 -11.42
N ALA A 300 22.66 11.93 -11.09
CA ALA A 300 21.80 12.61 -12.06
C ALA A 300 22.51 13.84 -12.65
N VAL A 301 23.06 14.71 -11.80
CA VAL A 301 23.80 15.92 -12.21
C VAL A 301 25.08 15.59 -13.01
N GLN A 302 25.77 14.50 -12.66
CA GLN A 302 26.95 14.06 -13.42
C GLN A 302 26.61 13.58 -14.85
N ILE A 303 25.38 13.10 -15.06
CA ILE A 303 24.91 12.61 -16.35
C ILE A 303 24.35 13.77 -17.18
N ASP A 304 23.48 14.56 -16.56
CA ASP A 304 22.88 15.75 -17.14
C ASP A 304 22.97 16.90 -16.13
N ASP A 305 23.86 17.84 -16.44
CA ASP A 305 24.08 19.03 -15.63
C ASP A 305 22.83 19.95 -15.68
N ASP A 306 21.98 19.82 -16.70
CA ASP A 306 20.74 20.61 -16.83
C ASP A 306 19.56 20.01 -16.05
N GLU A 307 19.76 18.95 -15.27
CA GLU A 307 18.76 18.43 -14.32
C GLU A 307 18.68 19.33 -13.06
N ILE A 308 18.07 20.50 -13.25
CA ILE A 308 17.98 21.60 -12.26
C ILE A 308 17.31 21.14 -10.96
N ASP A 309 16.30 20.27 -11.05
CA ASP A 309 15.61 19.73 -9.90
C ASP A 309 16.55 18.91 -8.99
N ALA A 310 17.52 18.20 -9.56
CA ALA A 310 18.52 17.44 -8.80
C ALA A 310 19.47 18.38 -8.05
N HIS A 311 19.93 19.47 -8.68
CA HIS A 311 20.71 20.52 -8.00
C HIS A 311 19.93 21.12 -6.82
N HIS A 312 18.64 21.39 -7.00
CA HIS A 312 17.80 21.90 -5.92
C HIS A 312 17.72 20.91 -4.73
N GLN A 313 17.54 19.61 -4.98
CA GLN A 313 17.53 18.62 -3.89
C GLN A 313 18.90 18.46 -3.22
N LEU A 314 20.00 18.49 -3.98
CA LEU A 314 21.36 18.47 -3.44
C LEU A 314 21.62 19.67 -2.53
N GLY A 315 21.20 20.87 -2.94
CA GLY A 315 21.31 22.08 -2.15
C GLY A 315 20.58 21.96 -0.80
N ARG A 316 19.35 21.42 -0.82
CA ARG A 316 18.55 21.18 0.40
C ARG A 316 19.21 20.16 1.32
N ILE A 317 19.70 19.04 0.78
CA ILE A 317 20.40 18.01 1.55
C ILE A 317 21.67 18.58 2.17
N ALA A 318 22.49 19.31 1.40
CA ALA A 318 23.71 19.95 1.88
C ALA A 318 23.42 20.96 3.00
N ARG A 319 22.38 21.79 2.85
CA ARG A 319 21.94 22.74 3.89
C ARG A 319 21.53 22.05 5.18
N GLN A 320 20.73 20.98 5.08
CA GLN A 320 20.31 20.18 6.23
C GLN A 320 21.51 19.54 6.95
N GLN A 321 22.55 19.16 6.21
CA GLN A 321 23.80 18.62 6.73
C GLN A 321 24.82 19.70 7.15
N LYS A 322 24.43 20.98 7.16
CA LYS A 322 25.29 22.14 7.47
C LYS A 322 26.52 22.29 6.54
N ARG A 323 26.50 21.67 5.35
CA ARG A 323 27.50 21.85 4.30
C ARG A 323 27.15 23.09 3.46
N LEU A 324 27.24 24.26 4.11
CA LEU A 324 26.65 25.50 3.59
C LEU A 324 27.26 25.96 2.26
N ALA A 325 28.58 25.86 2.09
CA ALA A 325 29.24 26.24 0.83
C ALA A 325 28.79 25.37 -0.36
N GLU A 326 28.53 24.09 -0.13
CA GLU A 326 28.02 23.18 -1.17
C GLU A 326 26.54 23.43 -1.46
N ALA A 327 25.76 23.79 -0.43
CA ALA A 327 24.37 24.19 -0.60
C ALA A 327 24.25 25.43 -1.49
N VAL A 328 25.06 26.45 -1.22
CA VAL A 328 25.13 27.68 -2.02
C VAL A 328 25.43 27.36 -3.48
N ARG A 329 26.52 26.62 -3.76
CA ARG A 329 26.89 26.26 -5.15
C ARG A 329 25.77 25.56 -5.91
N ASN A 330 25.09 24.61 -5.26
CA ASN A 330 23.98 23.89 -5.89
C ASN A 330 22.79 24.80 -6.16
N PHE A 331 22.42 25.68 -5.23
CA PHE A 331 21.33 26.62 -5.48
C PHE A 331 21.68 27.69 -6.52
N GLU A 332 22.95 28.10 -6.63
CA GLU A 332 23.41 28.99 -7.70
C GLU A 332 23.24 28.37 -9.10
N GLN A 333 23.45 27.05 -9.25
CA GLN A 333 23.15 26.36 -10.51
C GLN A 333 21.66 26.45 -10.87
N VAL A 334 20.78 26.30 -9.88
CA VAL A 334 19.32 26.41 -10.10
C VAL A 334 18.93 27.81 -10.57
N VAL A 335 19.43 28.81 -9.85
CA VAL A 335 19.11 30.22 -10.08
C VAL A 335 19.65 30.74 -11.41
N SER A 336 20.85 30.31 -11.79
CA SER A 336 21.50 30.78 -13.03
C SER A 336 20.87 30.20 -14.29
N ARG A 337 20.25 29.01 -14.22
CA ARG A 337 19.73 28.27 -15.38
C ARG A 337 18.23 28.41 -15.59
N ASP A 338 17.42 28.43 -14.53
CA ASP A 338 15.97 28.58 -14.63
C ASP A 338 15.45 29.79 -13.84
N ARG A 339 15.24 30.89 -14.56
CA ARG A 339 14.63 32.11 -14.00
C ARG A 339 13.22 31.86 -13.49
N SER A 340 12.45 30.92 -14.04
CA SER A 340 11.07 30.63 -13.62
C SER A 340 11.02 29.78 -12.34
N HIS A 341 11.91 28.80 -12.19
CA HIS A 341 12.04 28.02 -10.96
C HIS A 341 12.60 28.89 -9.81
N ALA A 342 13.55 29.77 -10.13
CA ALA A 342 14.10 30.74 -9.19
C ALA A 342 13.02 31.66 -8.58
N GLN A 343 12.00 32.03 -9.37
CA GLN A 343 10.91 32.93 -8.98
C GLN A 343 9.92 32.36 -7.94
N ASN A 344 9.92 31.05 -7.66
CA ASN A 344 8.88 30.44 -6.81
C ASN A 344 9.27 30.26 -5.33
N GLU A 345 10.44 29.67 -5.03
CA GLU A 345 10.90 29.39 -3.65
C GLU A 345 12.43 29.37 -3.47
N VAL A 346 13.20 29.19 -4.55
CA VAL A 346 14.65 28.95 -4.48
C VAL A 346 15.42 30.16 -3.95
N TRP A 347 15.09 31.38 -4.36
CA TRP A 347 15.77 32.58 -3.84
C TRP A 347 15.63 32.74 -2.32
N ARG A 348 14.50 32.31 -1.75
CA ARG A 348 14.32 32.27 -0.30
C ARG A 348 15.21 31.21 0.36
N GLU A 349 15.34 30.03 -0.25
CA GLU A 349 16.25 28.98 0.22
C GLU A 349 17.73 29.39 0.11
N VAL A 350 18.11 30.07 -0.97
CA VAL A 350 19.44 30.69 -1.15
C VAL A 350 19.72 31.70 -0.04
N GLY A 351 18.80 32.65 0.15
CA GLY A 351 18.90 33.66 1.20
C GLY A 351 19.00 33.06 2.60
N ALA A 352 18.18 32.05 2.90
CA ALA A 352 18.25 31.30 4.16
C ALA A 352 19.60 30.57 4.35
N THR A 353 20.18 30.06 3.26
CA THR A 353 21.48 29.39 3.27
C THR A 353 22.61 30.37 3.54
N TYR A 354 22.64 31.51 2.84
CA TYR A 354 23.60 32.58 3.09
C TYR A 354 23.51 33.14 4.50
N LEU A 355 22.28 33.32 5.01
CA LEU A 355 22.04 33.75 6.39
C LEU A 355 22.62 32.75 7.40
N ALA A 356 22.45 31.44 7.14
CA ALA A 356 23.03 30.39 7.97
C ALA A 356 24.57 30.34 7.87
N ALA A 357 25.14 30.77 6.75
CA ALA A 357 26.58 30.87 6.52
C ALA A 357 27.19 32.16 7.10
N GLY A 358 26.37 33.08 7.61
CA GLY A 358 26.82 34.39 8.11
C GLY A 358 27.14 35.41 7.01
N GLN A 359 26.84 35.10 5.75
CA GLN A 359 27.03 35.99 4.61
C GLN A 359 25.79 36.90 4.47
N PHE A 360 25.71 37.91 5.34
CA PHE A 360 24.48 38.70 5.50
C PHE A 360 24.17 39.60 4.29
N GLU A 361 25.17 40.11 3.59
CA GLU A 361 24.99 40.88 2.34
C GLU A 361 24.37 40.03 1.24
N ASP A 362 24.95 38.84 0.98
CA ASP A 362 24.45 37.91 -0.04
C ASP A 362 23.04 37.40 0.30
N ALA A 363 22.80 37.16 1.59
CA ALA A 363 21.47 36.80 2.09
C ALA A 363 20.45 37.90 1.81
N ARG A 364 20.79 39.17 2.09
CA ARG A 364 19.92 40.31 1.80
C ARG A 364 19.59 40.37 0.31
N ASN A 365 20.60 40.36 -0.55
CA ASN A 365 20.41 40.49 -2.00
C ASN A 365 19.52 39.37 -2.57
N ALA A 366 19.72 38.12 -2.13
CA ALA A 366 18.90 36.99 -2.55
C ALA A 366 17.44 37.10 -2.08
N LEU A 367 17.23 37.58 -0.85
CA LEU A 367 15.89 37.76 -0.28
C LEU A 367 15.15 38.95 -0.89
N GLU A 368 15.85 40.01 -1.26
CA GLU A 368 15.28 41.14 -2.01
C GLU A 368 14.72 40.67 -3.36
N GLN A 369 15.50 39.89 -4.12
CA GLN A 369 15.03 39.32 -5.40
C GLN A 369 13.78 38.44 -5.23
N PHE A 370 13.67 37.71 -4.11
CA PHE A 370 12.47 36.93 -3.81
C PHE A 370 11.27 37.83 -3.45
N LEU A 371 11.50 38.84 -2.61
CA LEU A 371 10.46 39.74 -2.11
C LEU A 371 9.93 40.69 -3.19
N ASP A 372 10.72 41.03 -4.22
CA ASP A 372 10.27 41.80 -5.39
C ASP A 372 9.05 41.14 -6.07
N HIS A 373 9.01 39.80 -6.08
CA HIS A 373 7.90 39.03 -6.64
C HIS A 373 6.85 38.65 -5.59
N ARG A 374 7.28 38.44 -4.33
CA ARG A 374 6.40 38.02 -3.22
C ARG A 374 6.59 38.90 -1.99
N PRO A 375 6.10 40.15 -2.02
CA PRO A 375 6.41 41.16 -0.99
C PRO A 375 5.83 40.85 0.39
N SER A 376 4.83 39.96 0.45
CA SER A 376 4.12 39.62 1.69
C SER A 376 4.43 38.20 2.17
N ASP A 377 5.56 37.59 1.79
CA ASP A 377 5.96 36.28 2.30
C ASP A 377 6.54 36.41 3.73
N PRO A 378 5.90 35.82 4.76
CA PRO A 378 6.33 36.01 6.14
C PRO A 378 7.73 35.45 6.43
N GLU A 379 8.07 34.31 5.83
CA GLU A 379 9.37 33.67 6.04
C GLU A 379 10.50 34.54 5.46
N ALA A 380 10.36 34.99 4.22
CA ALA A 380 11.36 35.86 3.60
C ALA A 380 11.51 37.20 4.33
N LEU A 381 10.41 37.84 4.77
CA LEU A 381 10.44 39.08 5.56
C LEU A 381 11.14 38.90 6.91
N TYR A 382 10.96 37.74 7.55
CA TYR A 382 11.70 37.40 8.76
C TYR A 382 13.20 37.20 8.48
N LEU A 383 13.54 36.45 7.43
CA LEU A 383 14.92 36.16 7.05
C LEU A 383 15.68 37.43 6.65
N ILE A 384 15.06 38.35 5.89
CA ILE A 384 15.72 39.60 5.49
C ILE A 384 15.90 40.53 6.68
N GLY A 385 14.94 40.56 7.61
CA GLY A 385 15.09 41.28 8.88
C GLY A 385 16.27 40.77 9.69
N ARG A 386 16.50 39.45 9.71
CA ARG A 386 17.70 38.86 10.30
C ARG A 386 18.98 39.19 9.56
N ALA A 387 18.95 39.26 8.23
CA ALA A 387 20.11 39.66 7.43
C ALA A 387 20.50 41.11 7.74
N HIS A 388 19.52 42.03 7.75
CA HIS A 388 19.73 43.42 8.16
C HIS A 388 20.28 43.55 9.58
N ALA A 389 19.77 42.75 10.52
CA ALA A 389 20.29 42.75 11.89
C ALA A 389 21.76 42.31 11.94
N GLY A 390 22.15 41.29 11.16
CA GLY A 390 23.53 40.84 11.04
C GLY A 390 24.47 41.88 10.40
N LEU A 391 23.92 42.76 9.55
CA LEU A 391 24.64 43.91 8.96
C LEU A 391 24.70 45.14 9.87
N GLY A 392 23.99 45.14 11.01
CA GLY A 392 23.85 46.32 11.87
C GLY A 392 22.81 47.35 11.38
N HIS A 393 22.07 47.04 10.31
CA HIS A 393 21.00 47.87 9.75
C HIS A 393 19.72 47.76 10.59
N GLN A 394 19.76 48.36 11.77
CA GLN A 394 18.77 48.09 12.81
C GLN A 394 17.36 48.60 12.50
N ARG A 395 17.26 49.70 11.75
CA ARG A 395 15.97 50.29 11.38
C ARG A 395 15.25 49.39 10.38
N GLU A 396 15.98 48.91 9.38
CA GLU A 396 15.55 48.02 8.32
C GLU A 396 15.18 46.64 8.88
N ALA A 397 15.97 46.13 9.83
CA ALA A 397 15.67 44.88 10.55
C ALA A 397 14.32 44.98 11.28
N THR A 398 14.11 46.07 12.02
CA THR A 398 12.87 46.33 12.75
C THR A 398 11.67 46.48 11.82
N SER A 399 11.85 47.22 10.71
CA SER A 399 10.82 47.43 9.69
C SER A 399 10.40 46.11 9.04
N SER A 400 11.37 45.28 8.62
CA SER A 400 11.13 43.96 8.04
C SER A 400 10.38 43.04 9.01
N MET A 401 10.71 43.12 10.30
CA MET A 401 10.05 42.32 11.33
C MET A 401 8.59 42.75 11.57
N GLN A 402 8.31 44.05 11.48
CA GLN A 402 6.95 44.56 11.52
C GLN A 402 6.16 44.15 10.27
N ALA A 403 6.78 44.21 9.09
CA ALA A 403 6.19 43.75 7.83
C ALA A 403 5.86 42.25 7.89
N CYS A 404 6.75 41.41 8.44
CA CYS A 404 6.49 39.99 8.69
C CYS A 404 5.24 39.80 9.57
N ILE A 405 5.14 40.52 10.69
CA ILE A 405 3.99 40.43 11.61
C ILE A 405 2.70 40.85 10.91
N ALA A 406 2.74 41.93 10.12
CA ALA A 406 1.61 42.41 9.36
C ALA A 406 1.16 41.37 8.33
N ALA A 407 2.09 40.81 7.55
CA ALA A 407 1.84 39.79 6.54
C ALA A 407 1.13 38.56 7.12
N VAL A 408 1.56 38.05 8.29
CA VAL A 408 0.89 36.90 8.94
C VAL A 408 -0.52 37.26 9.42
N LYS A 409 -0.72 38.48 9.95
CA LYS A 409 -2.01 38.93 10.48
C LYS A 409 -3.05 39.22 9.40
N THR A 410 -2.61 39.67 8.23
CA THR A 410 -3.49 39.98 7.09
C THR A 410 -3.71 38.76 6.17
N ALA A 411 -2.94 37.68 6.35
CA ALA A 411 -3.10 36.46 5.58
C ALA A 411 -4.45 35.75 5.85
N PRO A 412 -5.02 35.05 4.87
CA PRO A 412 -6.21 34.23 5.05
C PRO A 412 -6.07 33.20 6.18
N ALA A 413 -7.17 32.90 6.88
CA ALA A 413 -7.17 32.05 8.08
C ALA A 413 -6.49 30.67 7.89
N TYR A 414 -6.54 30.08 6.69
CA TYR A 414 -5.90 28.79 6.41
C TYR A 414 -4.36 28.85 6.41
N LYS A 415 -3.74 30.01 6.11
CA LYS A 415 -2.28 30.21 6.13
C LYS A 415 -1.74 30.55 7.51
N TYR A 416 -2.55 31.21 8.34
CA TYR A 416 -2.16 31.66 9.68
C TYR A 416 -1.48 30.55 10.51
N ARG A 417 -1.97 29.30 10.44
CA ARG A 417 -1.41 28.19 11.22
C ARG A 417 0.00 27.78 10.77
N ALA A 418 0.29 27.86 9.47
CA ALA A 418 1.62 27.57 8.92
C ALA A 418 2.62 28.69 9.27
N ASP A 419 2.18 29.94 9.18
CA ASP A 419 3.06 31.11 9.33
C ASP A 419 3.16 31.62 10.77
N LYS A 420 2.38 31.06 11.70
CA LYS A 420 2.38 31.42 13.14
C LYS A 420 3.78 31.38 13.75
N ARG A 421 4.63 30.47 13.27
CA ARG A 421 6.03 30.39 13.73
C ARG A 421 6.76 31.71 13.51
N TRP A 422 6.70 32.25 12.29
CA TRP A 422 7.40 33.48 11.91
C TRP A 422 6.86 34.70 12.67
N LEU A 423 5.54 34.76 12.89
CA LEU A 423 4.92 35.76 13.76
C LEU A 423 5.55 35.79 15.16
N ASN A 424 5.70 34.62 15.78
CA ASN A 424 6.25 34.52 17.13
C ASN A 424 7.73 34.89 17.15
N GLU A 425 8.52 34.39 16.21
CA GLU A 425 9.95 34.70 16.12
C GLU A 425 10.18 36.20 15.86
N ALA A 426 9.36 36.82 15.01
CA ALA A 426 9.39 38.25 14.73
C ALA A 426 9.06 39.10 15.95
N GLN A 427 8.00 38.76 16.69
CA GLN A 427 7.64 39.45 17.92
C GLN A 427 8.72 39.30 19.00
N GLN A 428 9.34 38.12 19.10
CA GLN A 428 10.40 37.88 20.06
C GLN A 428 11.64 38.73 19.75
N PHE A 429 12.01 38.85 18.47
CA PHE A 429 13.11 39.70 18.04
C PHE A 429 12.90 41.16 18.47
N LEU A 430 11.71 41.71 18.22
CA LEU A 430 11.36 43.09 18.60
C LEU A 430 11.32 43.32 20.11
N ARG A 431 11.14 42.28 20.92
CA ARG A 431 11.09 42.36 22.39
C ARG A 431 12.48 42.29 23.05
N ARG A 432 13.51 41.81 22.35
CA ARG A 432 14.86 41.72 22.93
C ARG A 432 15.47 43.14 22.99
N PRO A 433 15.96 43.59 24.16
CA PRO A 433 16.70 44.84 24.23
C PRO A 433 17.99 44.67 23.41
N MET A 434 18.06 45.41 22.32
CA MET A 434 19.23 45.51 21.47
C MET A 434 20.34 46.18 22.28
N HIS A 435 21.33 45.42 22.75
CA HIS A 435 22.52 46.02 23.35
C HIS A 435 23.20 46.89 22.29
N ASN A 436 23.25 48.20 22.53
CA ASN A 436 24.07 49.12 21.77
C ASN A 436 25.54 48.72 21.95
N SER A 437 26.12 48.03 20.96
CA SER A 437 27.57 48.04 20.77
C SER A 437 27.93 49.35 20.07
N ALA A 438 27.95 50.43 20.84
CA ALA A 438 28.66 51.65 20.50
C ALA A 438 29.72 51.84 21.60
N GLU A 439 30.87 51.21 21.41
CA GLU A 439 32.16 51.61 21.97
C GLU A 439 33.19 51.66 20.84
#